data_AF-A0A9E2RED9-F1
#
_entry.id   AF-A0A9E2RED9-F1
#
_cell.length_a   1.000
_cell.length_b   1.000
_cell.length_c   1.000
_cell.angle_alpha   90.00
_cell.angle_beta   90.00
_cell.angle_gamma   90.00
#
_symmetry.space_group_name_H-M   'P 1'
#
loop_
_entity.id
_entity.type
_entity.pdbx_description
1 polymer ?
#
loop_
_entity_poly.entity_id
_entity_poly.type
_entity_poly.pdbx_seq_one_letter_code
_entity_poly.pdbx_strand_id
1 'polypeptide(L)'
;MAILPFGIDTEITKLSAVNSVDGTLSAEEESRQVAAVLQDMLADARWLFLSRLATSQKFLFVPLEQTDAVASELQLKPGSLPTQEQLAEFRRRLGADFVLAGNVLDYGQIRWQWFAAGAFAELSAETIAIGLATAWNPAGILANAGVDVLVNSAIFLGGGYLFGIAFRPVTVEARAFETTQGYPVWQSMEGAFYARSALKQLPESERGKKESQLRINLGRAIEGLADSLNAERFTLLPSGARQGQTINHRSLLELG
;
A
#
# COMPACT_ATOMS: atom_id res chain seq x y z
N MET A 1 -1.05 -14.53 -10.21
CA MET A 1 -1.45 -13.46 -9.29
C MET A 1 -2.28 -12.44 -10.04
N ALA A 2 -3.46 -12.09 -9.53
CA ALA A 2 -4.28 -11.00 -10.02
C ALA A 2 -4.13 -9.79 -9.10
N ILE A 3 -3.94 -8.59 -9.64
CA ILE A 3 -3.81 -7.35 -8.87
C ILE A 3 -5.05 -6.53 -9.12
N LEU A 4 -5.88 -6.28 -8.11
CA LEU A 4 -7.12 -5.51 -8.26
C LEU A 4 -6.84 -4.01 -8.51
N PRO A 5 -7.81 -3.26 -9.05
CA PRO A 5 -7.76 -1.80 -9.08
C PRO A 5 -7.50 -1.23 -7.68
N PHE A 6 -6.52 -0.33 -7.58
CA PHE A 6 -6.23 0.37 -6.34
C PHE A 6 -7.37 1.33 -6.01
N GLY A 7 -7.71 1.45 -4.73
CA GLY A 7 -8.66 2.43 -4.24
C GLY A 7 -7.98 3.60 -3.53
N ILE A 8 -8.81 4.52 -3.05
CA ILE A 8 -8.42 5.59 -2.16
C ILE A 8 -9.45 5.75 -1.05
N ASP A 9 -9.01 5.79 0.20
CA ASP A 9 -9.90 5.95 1.36
C ASP A 9 -10.02 7.41 1.83
N THR A 10 -9.10 8.28 1.43
CA THR A 10 -9.18 9.69 1.78
C THR A 10 -10.14 10.42 0.86
N GLU A 11 -11.03 11.23 1.44
CA GLU A 11 -12.01 11.97 0.67
C GLU A 11 -11.36 13.23 0.07
N ILE A 12 -11.12 13.19 -1.24
CA ILE A 12 -10.55 14.32 -1.98
C ILE A 12 -11.66 14.92 -2.85
N THR A 13 -12.11 16.11 -2.46
CA THR A 13 -13.21 16.82 -3.16
C THR A 13 -12.76 18.08 -3.88
N LYS A 14 -11.52 18.52 -3.67
CA LYS A 14 -10.96 19.75 -4.25
C LYS A 14 -9.74 19.47 -5.09
N LEU A 15 -9.65 20.08 -6.26
CA LEU A 15 -8.49 19.92 -7.15
C LEU A 15 -7.24 20.52 -6.52
N SER A 16 -7.42 21.60 -5.76
CA SER A 16 -6.36 22.21 -4.96
C SER A 16 -5.78 21.29 -3.88
N ALA A 17 -6.39 20.15 -3.54
CA ALA A 17 -5.79 19.18 -2.63
C ALA A 17 -4.69 18.34 -3.30
N VAL A 18 -4.76 18.17 -4.63
CA VAL A 18 -3.88 17.27 -5.40
C VAL A 18 -3.01 17.98 -6.43
N ASN A 19 -3.49 19.10 -6.98
CA ASN A 19 -2.78 19.90 -7.97
C ASN A 19 -2.54 21.33 -7.49
N SER A 20 -1.52 21.95 -8.08
CA SER A 20 -1.37 23.41 -8.12
C SER A 20 -2.38 23.97 -9.12
N VAL A 21 -3.34 24.78 -8.67
CA VAL A 21 -4.41 25.34 -9.51
C VAL A 21 -4.39 26.86 -9.45
N ASP A 22 -4.56 27.51 -10.61
CA ASP A 22 -4.72 28.95 -10.73
C ASP A 22 -6.16 29.26 -11.16
N GLY A 23 -6.86 30.10 -10.37
CA GLY A 23 -8.23 30.51 -10.65
C GLY A 23 -9.32 29.65 -10.00
N THR A 24 -10.57 30.09 -10.14
CA THR A 24 -11.76 29.41 -9.59
C THR A 24 -12.46 28.60 -10.66
N LEU A 25 -12.59 27.28 -10.43
CA LEU A 25 -13.40 26.38 -11.25
C LEU A 25 -14.86 26.36 -10.77
N SER A 26 -15.78 25.93 -11.64
CA SER A 26 -17.14 25.56 -11.20
C SER A 26 -17.09 24.24 -10.43
N ALA A 27 -18.07 23.99 -9.56
CA ALA A 27 -18.09 22.78 -8.73
C ALA A 27 -18.16 21.48 -9.56
N GLU A 28 -18.91 21.49 -10.66
CA GLU A 28 -19.03 20.34 -11.57
C GLU A 28 -17.71 20.06 -12.31
N GLU A 29 -17.06 21.11 -12.79
CA GLU A 29 -15.76 21.00 -13.47
C GLU A 29 -14.67 20.52 -12.51
N GLU A 30 -14.63 21.08 -11.30
CA GLU A 30 -13.66 20.68 -10.27
C GLU A 30 -13.85 19.20 -9.90
N SER A 31 -15.10 18.76 -9.71
CA SER A 31 -15.42 17.36 -9.39
C SER A 31 -14.97 16.40 -10.49
N ARG A 32 -15.19 16.76 -11.75
CA ARG A 32 -14.75 15.97 -12.91
C ARG A 32 -13.22 15.90 -12.99
N GLN A 33 -12.53 17.01 -12.80
CA GLN A 33 -11.06 17.04 -12.85
C GLN A 33 -10.44 16.28 -11.68
N VAL A 34 -11.01 16.39 -10.47
CA VAL A 34 -10.59 15.59 -9.32
C VAL A 34 -10.73 14.10 -9.62
N ALA A 35 -11.89 13.66 -10.13
CA ALA A 35 -12.11 12.26 -10.47
C ALA A 35 -11.08 11.74 -11.50
N ALA A 36 -10.79 12.53 -12.55
CA ALA A 36 -9.78 12.17 -13.55
C ALA A 36 -8.37 12.04 -12.93
N VAL A 37 -7.96 13.02 -12.11
CA VAL A 37 -6.65 12.98 -11.45
C VAL A 37 -6.51 11.78 -10.53
N LEU A 38 -7.56 11.44 -9.77
CA LEU A 38 -7.54 10.27 -8.89
C LEU A 38 -7.49 8.96 -9.68
N GLN A 39 -8.24 8.86 -10.79
CA GLN A 39 -8.19 7.68 -11.66
C GLN A 39 -6.79 7.46 -12.24
N ASP A 40 -6.17 8.51 -12.79
CA ASP A 40 -4.81 8.45 -13.33
C ASP A 40 -3.80 8.05 -12.25
N MET A 41 -3.90 8.67 -11.08
CA MET A 41 -3.03 8.36 -9.94
C MET A 41 -3.13 6.90 -9.49
N LEU A 42 -4.34 6.34 -9.41
CA LEU A 42 -4.56 4.95 -8.99
C LEU A 42 -4.10 3.95 -10.06
N ALA A 43 -4.30 4.28 -11.33
CA ALA A 43 -3.77 3.49 -12.44
C ALA A 43 -2.23 3.48 -12.43
N ASP A 44 -1.60 4.63 -12.23
CA ASP A 44 -0.15 4.78 -12.10
C ASP A 44 0.38 3.97 -10.91
N ALA A 45 -0.29 4.04 -9.74
CA ALA A 45 0.10 3.29 -8.55
C ALA A 45 0.12 1.78 -8.83
N ARG A 46 -0.96 1.25 -9.42
CA ARG A 46 -1.09 -0.16 -9.77
C ARG A 46 -0.05 -0.58 -10.81
N TRP A 47 0.18 0.25 -11.83
CA TRP A 47 1.18 -0.01 -12.86
C TRP A 47 2.61 -0.02 -12.30
N LEU A 48 2.96 0.95 -11.43
CA LEU A 48 4.26 1.01 -10.75
C LEU A 48 4.47 -0.23 -9.90
N PHE A 49 3.46 -0.63 -9.13
CA PHE A 49 3.51 -1.81 -8.27
C PHE A 49 3.76 -3.08 -9.11
N LEU A 50 2.96 -3.30 -10.16
CA LEU A 50 3.15 -4.41 -11.10
C LEU A 50 4.54 -4.39 -11.72
N SER A 51 5.00 -3.23 -12.20
CA SER A 51 6.30 -3.09 -12.87
C SER A 51 7.45 -3.44 -11.93
N ARG A 52 7.38 -3.03 -10.66
CA ARG A 52 8.39 -3.37 -9.65
C ARG A 52 8.40 -4.86 -9.33
N LEU A 53 7.24 -5.47 -9.14
CA LEU A 53 7.15 -6.91 -8.89
C LEU A 53 7.61 -7.74 -10.10
N ALA A 54 7.35 -7.29 -11.33
CA ALA A 54 7.79 -7.98 -12.53
C ALA A 54 9.31 -8.11 -12.63
N THR A 55 10.07 -7.18 -12.02
CA THR A 55 11.55 -7.26 -12.01
C THR A 55 12.11 -8.45 -11.23
N SER A 56 11.37 -8.97 -10.24
CA SER A 56 11.84 -10.09 -9.41
C SER A 56 11.63 -11.46 -10.06
N GLN A 57 10.80 -11.54 -11.12
CA GLN A 57 10.39 -12.77 -11.80
C GLN A 57 9.78 -13.85 -10.88
N LYS A 58 9.36 -13.49 -9.65
CA LYS A 58 8.78 -14.43 -8.68
C LYS A 58 7.31 -14.76 -8.95
N PHE A 59 6.61 -13.90 -9.68
CA PHE A 59 5.17 -13.99 -9.87
C PHE A 59 4.82 -14.07 -11.36
N LEU A 60 3.83 -14.91 -11.66
CA LEU A 60 3.10 -14.87 -12.93
C LEU A 60 1.87 -14.00 -12.75
N PHE A 61 1.72 -12.97 -13.57
CA PHE A 61 0.62 -12.03 -13.47
C PHE A 61 -0.50 -12.37 -14.44
N VAL A 62 -1.74 -12.27 -13.96
CA VAL A 62 -2.92 -12.22 -14.83
C VAL A 62 -2.97 -10.82 -15.46
N PRO A 63 -3.30 -10.68 -16.77
CA PRO A 63 -3.47 -9.38 -17.39
C PRO A 63 -4.46 -8.50 -16.64
N LEU A 64 -4.17 -7.19 -16.57
CA LEU A 64 -4.97 -6.24 -15.79
C LEU A 64 -6.40 -6.15 -16.34
N GLU A 65 -6.57 -6.21 -17.66
CA GLU A 65 -7.86 -6.12 -18.33
C GLU A 65 -8.77 -7.31 -17.96
N GLN A 66 -8.19 -8.51 -17.86
CA GLN A 66 -8.91 -9.71 -17.43
C GLN A 66 -9.27 -9.64 -15.94
N THR A 67 -8.34 -9.15 -15.13
CA THR A 67 -8.57 -8.93 -13.70
C THR A 67 -9.70 -7.92 -13.48
N ASP A 68 -9.72 -6.83 -14.26
CA ASP A 68 -10.70 -5.74 -14.15
C ASP A 68 -12.08 -6.17 -14.63
N ALA A 69 -12.15 -6.96 -15.70
CA ALA A 69 -13.41 -7.55 -16.16
C ALA A 69 -14.06 -8.41 -15.06
N VAL A 70 -13.28 -9.32 -14.45
CA VAL A 70 -13.79 -10.16 -13.36
C VAL A 70 -14.14 -9.32 -12.12
N ALA A 71 -13.31 -8.34 -11.74
CA ALA A 71 -13.60 -7.46 -10.62
C ALA A 71 -14.93 -6.69 -10.83
N SER A 72 -15.15 -6.16 -12.04
CA SER A 72 -16.37 -5.44 -12.39
C SER A 72 -17.60 -6.34 -12.35
N GLU A 73 -17.52 -7.56 -12.89
CA GLU A 73 -18.62 -8.53 -12.85
C GLU A 73 -18.98 -8.94 -11.41
N LEU A 74 -17.97 -9.06 -10.55
CA LEU A 74 -18.13 -9.35 -9.12
C LEU A 74 -18.49 -8.11 -8.29
N GLN A 75 -18.68 -6.95 -8.94
CA GLN A 75 -19.02 -5.67 -8.33
C GLN A 75 -18.02 -5.23 -7.24
N LEU A 76 -16.75 -5.59 -7.40
CA LEU A 76 -15.67 -5.17 -6.52
C LEU A 76 -15.39 -3.69 -6.74
N LYS A 77 -15.49 -2.91 -5.67
CA LYS A 77 -15.06 -1.51 -5.67
C LYS A 77 -13.53 -1.46 -5.61
N PRO A 78 -12.87 -0.53 -6.31
CA PRO A 78 -11.43 -0.31 -6.17
C PRO A 78 -11.03 -0.15 -4.70
N GLY A 79 -9.95 -0.82 -4.28
CA GLY A 79 -9.46 -0.83 -2.89
C GLY A 79 -10.28 -1.65 -1.88
N SER A 80 -11.45 -2.16 -2.24
CA SER A 80 -12.20 -3.06 -1.36
C SER A 80 -11.52 -4.42 -1.24
N LEU A 81 -11.60 -5.01 -0.04
CA LEU A 81 -11.10 -6.36 0.19
C LEU A 81 -12.09 -7.38 -0.38
N PRO A 82 -11.61 -8.37 -1.16
CA PRO A 82 -12.48 -9.38 -1.74
C PRO A 82 -12.99 -10.37 -0.69
N THR A 83 -14.22 -10.85 -0.86
CA THR A 83 -14.78 -11.95 -0.05
C THR A 83 -14.21 -13.30 -0.49
N GLN A 84 -14.42 -14.35 0.31
CA GLN A 84 -13.98 -15.70 -0.03
C GLN A 84 -14.60 -16.20 -1.35
N GLU A 85 -15.88 -15.90 -1.59
CA GLU A 85 -16.57 -16.28 -2.82
C GLU A 85 -15.97 -15.57 -4.04
N GLN A 86 -15.65 -14.28 -3.90
CA GLN A 86 -15.00 -13.51 -4.96
C GLN A 86 -13.60 -14.05 -5.25
N LEU A 87 -12.82 -14.38 -4.23
CA LEU A 87 -11.50 -15.00 -4.36
C LEU A 87 -11.58 -16.36 -5.08
N ALA A 88 -12.57 -17.19 -4.75
CA ALA A 88 -12.80 -18.46 -5.43
C ALA A 88 -13.13 -18.25 -6.92
N GLU A 89 -13.88 -17.21 -7.27
CA GLU A 89 -14.16 -16.86 -8.67
C GLU A 89 -12.91 -16.40 -9.43
N PHE A 90 -12.00 -15.64 -8.81
CA PHE A 90 -10.71 -15.30 -9.41
C PHE A 90 -9.85 -16.55 -9.69
N ARG A 91 -9.84 -17.52 -8.77
CA ARG A 91 -9.17 -18.81 -8.99
C ARG A 91 -9.79 -19.58 -10.14
N ARG A 92 -11.12 -19.72 -10.12
CA ARG A 92 -11.87 -20.51 -11.10
C ARG A 92 -11.75 -19.96 -12.51
N ARG A 93 -11.80 -18.64 -12.68
CA ARG A 93 -11.83 -17.97 -13.99
C ARG A 93 -10.44 -17.63 -14.53
N LEU A 94 -9.54 -17.18 -13.66
CA LEU A 94 -8.23 -16.65 -14.07
C LEU A 94 -7.07 -17.55 -13.65
N GLY A 95 -7.31 -18.64 -12.93
CA GLY A 95 -6.26 -19.49 -12.39
C GLY A 95 -5.36 -18.77 -11.37
N ALA A 96 -5.83 -17.67 -10.79
CA ALA A 96 -5.03 -16.87 -9.88
C ALA A 96 -4.89 -17.58 -8.52
N ASP A 97 -3.66 -17.92 -8.12
CA ASP A 97 -3.39 -18.43 -6.76
C ASP A 97 -3.45 -17.35 -5.68
N PHE A 98 -3.13 -16.12 -6.07
CA PHE A 98 -3.20 -14.94 -5.21
C PHE A 98 -3.98 -13.82 -5.87
N VAL A 99 -4.78 -13.12 -5.08
CA VAL A 99 -5.41 -11.84 -5.44
C VAL A 99 -4.88 -10.77 -4.50
N LEU A 100 -4.42 -9.65 -5.07
CA LEU A 100 -3.89 -8.53 -4.32
C LEU A 100 -4.86 -7.35 -4.36
N ALA A 101 -5.20 -6.82 -3.19
CA ALA A 101 -5.98 -5.60 -3.02
C ALA A 101 -5.07 -4.50 -2.44
N GLY A 102 -5.08 -3.32 -3.06
CA GLY A 102 -4.26 -2.18 -2.64
C GLY A 102 -5.11 -0.92 -2.47
N ASN A 103 -4.74 -0.07 -1.51
CA ASN A 103 -5.50 1.11 -1.17
C ASN A 103 -4.61 2.27 -0.73
N VAL A 104 -4.85 3.47 -1.27
CA VAL A 104 -4.18 4.70 -0.83
C VAL A 104 -4.93 5.24 0.38
N LEU A 105 -4.28 5.19 1.54
CA LEU A 105 -4.88 5.64 2.81
C LEU A 105 -4.79 7.15 2.97
N ASP A 106 -3.64 7.74 2.66
CA ASP A 106 -3.40 9.17 2.79
C ASP A 106 -2.77 9.69 1.50
N TYR A 107 -3.20 10.88 1.06
CA TYR A 107 -2.66 11.52 -0.13
C TYR A 107 -2.63 13.05 0.03
N GLY A 108 -1.47 13.56 0.45
CA GLY A 108 -1.19 14.97 0.69
C GLY A 108 -1.58 15.51 2.06
N GLN A 109 -2.40 14.78 2.81
CA GLN A 109 -2.76 15.04 4.20
C GLN A 109 -2.82 13.72 4.95
N ILE A 110 -2.25 13.66 6.16
CA ILE A 110 -2.25 12.46 7.00
C ILE A 110 -3.44 12.50 7.95
N ARG A 111 -4.13 11.36 8.10
CA ARG A 111 -4.99 11.09 9.25
C ARG A 111 -4.15 10.83 10.51
N TRP A 112 -3.71 11.92 11.16
CA TRP A 112 -2.75 11.92 12.29
C TRP A 112 -3.09 10.94 13.43
N GLN A 113 -4.37 10.60 13.59
CA GLN A 113 -4.89 9.72 14.65
C GLN A 113 -4.27 8.32 14.63
N TRP A 114 -3.94 7.77 13.46
CA TRP A 114 -3.37 6.42 13.33
C TRP A 114 -1.85 6.40 13.51
N PHE A 115 -1.17 7.47 13.09
CA PHE A 115 0.27 7.60 13.24
C PHE A 115 0.70 8.07 14.63
N ALA A 116 -0.13 8.87 15.32
CA ALA A 116 0.18 9.34 16.66
C ALA A 116 0.40 8.17 17.63
N ALA A 117 -0.48 7.16 17.63
CA ALA A 117 -0.35 6.03 18.56
C ALA A 117 0.94 5.22 18.33
N GLY A 118 1.31 4.94 17.07
CA GLY A 118 2.55 4.25 16.72
C GLY A 118 3.80 5.07 17.02
N ALA A 119 3.81 6.34 16.62
CA ALA A 119 4.90 7.26 16.93
C ALA A 119 5.06 7.48 18.44
N PHE A 120 3.96 7.55 19.21
CA PHE A 120 4.01 7.60 20.67
C PHE A 120 4.59 6.33 21.27
N ALA A 121 4.24 5.14 20.75
CA ALA A 121 4.79 3.89 21.25
C ALA A 121 6.30 3.77 21.00
N GLU A 122 6.76 4.15 19.81
CA GLU A 122 8.17 4.15 19.44
C GLU A 122 8.97 5.20 20.24
N LEU A 123 8.48 6.44 20.31
CA LEU A 123 9.04 7.49 21.18
C LEU A 123 9.12 7.03 22.64
N SER A 124 8.12 6.31 23.13
CA SER A 124 8.11 5.79 24.50
C SER A 124 9.19 4.73 24.69
N ALA A 125 9.34 3.80 23.75
CA ALA A 125 10.34 2.75 23.81
C ALA A 125 11.77 3.33 23.72
N GLU A 126 12.03 4.27 22.82
CA GLU A 126 13.32 4.96 22.71
C GLU A 126 13.63 5.81 23.93
N THR A 127 12.64 6.54 24.45
CA THR A 127 12.79 7.31 25.69
C THR A 127 13.13 6.41 26.88
N ILE A 128 12.51 5.23 26.98
CA ILE A 128 12.83 4.25 28.02
C ILE A 128 14.26 3.72 27.83
N ALA A 129 14.65 3.36 26.61
CA ALA A 129 15.99 2.86 26.31
C ALA A 129 17.08 3.89 26.64
N ILE A 130 16.87 5.16 26.26
CA ILE A 130 17.78 6.27 26.55
C ILE A 130 17.76 6.61 28.04
N GLY A 131 16.59 6.58 28.69
CA GLY A 131 16.46 6.75 30.13
C GLY A 131 17.28 5.71 30.88
N LEU A 132 17.22 4.44 30.48
CA LEU A 132 18.05 3.38 31.06
C LEU A 132 19.54 3.59 30.75
N ALA A 133 19.90 3.95 29.51
CA ALA A 133 21.29 4.13 29.10
C ALA A 133 21.97 5.38 29.70
N THR A 134 21.18 6.39 30.08
CA THR A 134 21.68 7.68 30.59
C THR A 134 21.34 7.91 32.07
N ALA A 135 20.84 6.89 32.77
CA ALA A 135 20.35 6.98 34.15
C ALA A 135 19.32 8.12 34.33
N TRP A 136 18.41 8.24 33.37
CA TRP A 136 17.34 9.23 33.29
C TRP A 136 17.85 10.67 33.24
N ASN A 137 18.96 10.90 32.54
CA ASN A 137 19.45 12.26 32.30
C ASN A 137 18.46 13.05 31.42
N PRO A 138 17.81 14.09 31.96
CA PRO A 138 16.78 14.83 31.24
C PRO A 138 17.33 15.54 29.99
N ALA A 139 18.61 15.92 29.97
CA ALA A 139 19.22 16.54 28.80
C ALA A 139 19.37 15.56 27.63
N GLY A 140 19.67 14.29 27.91
CA GLY A 140 19.77 13.25 26.87
C GLY A 140 18.40 12.86 26.30
N ILE A 141 17.40 12.76 27.18
CA ILE A 141 16.01 12.49 26.78
C ILE A 141 15.44 13.64 25.95
N LEU A 142 15.65 14.90 26.37
CA LEU A 142 15.17 16.08 25.64
C LEU A 142 15.88 16.27 24.29
N ALA A 143 17.16 15.92 24.19
CA ALA A 143 17.88 15.99 22.92
C ALA A 143 17.32 15.00 21.89
N ASN A 144 16.99 13.77 22.30
CA ASN A 144 16.38 12.77 21.41
C ASN A 144 14.95 13.14 21.02
N ALA A 145 14.12 13.49 22.01
CA ALA A 145 12.74 13.92 21.76
C ALA A 145 12.67 15.13 20.81
N GLY A 146 13.64 16.05 20.88
CA GLY A 146 13.77 17.16 19.93
C GLY A 146 14.05 16.70 18.49
N VAL A 147 14.92 15.69 18.31
CA VAL A 147 15.21 15.08 17.00
C VAL A 147 13.99 14.31 16.49
N ASP A 148 13.34 13.52 17.33
CA ASP A 148 12.18 12.71 16.93
C ASP A 148 10.97 13.57 16.59
N VAL A 149 10.74 14.66 17.33
CA VAL A 149 9.74 15.66 16.95
C VAL A 149 10.12 16.27 15.61
N LEU A 150 11.38 16.60 15.34
CA LEU A 150 11.81 17.13 14.03
C LEU A 150 11.58 16.12 12.89
N VAL A 151 11.89 14.85 13.10
CA VAL A 151 11.77 13.78 12.09
C VAL A 151 10.31 13.35 11.87
N ASN A 152 9.52 13.29 12.93
CA ASN A 152 8.12 12.84 12.91
C ASN A 152 7.10 13.99 12.96
N SER A 153 7.53 15.25 12.92
CA SER A 153 6.64 16.42 13.01
C SER A 153 5.59 16.49 11.89
N ALA A 154 5.89 15.93 10.70
CA ALA A 154 4.90 15.78 9.63
C ALA A 154 3.70 14.92 10.06
N ILE A 155 3.95 13.91 10.90
CA ILE A 155 2.93 13.05 11.53
C ILE A 155 2.18 13.82 12.64
N PHE A 156 2.88 14.56 13.49
CA PHE A 156 2.30 15.23 14.66
C PHE A 156 1.54 16.54 14.35
N LEU A 157 1.81 17.22 13.23
CA LEU A 157 1.22 18.52 12.89
C LEU A 157 0.30 18.50 11.65
N GLY A 158 -0.19 17.32 11.23
CA GLY A 158 -1.17 17.21 10.15
C GLY A 158 -0.60 17.42 8.74
N GLY A 159 0.72 17.29 8.56
CA GLY A 159 1.33 16.88 7.28
C GLY A 159 1.33 17.86 6.10
N GLY A 160 0.90 19.12 6.28
CA GLY A 160 0.92 20.10 5.19
C GLY A 160 2.29 20.75 4.99
N TYR A 161 2.83 21.32 6.08
CA TYR A 161 4.00 22.20 6.07
C TYR A 161 4.76 22.14 7.40
N LEU A 162 6.09 22.09 7.35
CA LEU A 162 6.96 22.27 8.51
C LEU A 162 8.12 23.19 8.15
N PHE A 163 8.35 24.25 8.93
CA PHE A 163 9.40 25.25 8.66
C PHE A 163 9.42 25.77 7.20
N GLY A 164 8.24 25.95 6.59
CA GLY A 164 8.09 26.39 5.19
C GLY A 164 8.26 25.29 4.12
N ILE A 165 8.51 24.04 4.54
CA ILE A 165 8.67 22.89 3.63
C ILE A 165 7.36 22.11 3.58
N ALA A 166 6.82 21.90 2.38
CA ALA A 166 5.66 21.03 2.18
C ALA A 166 6.11 19.56 2.08
N PHE A 167 5.54 18.68 2.91
CA PHE A 167 5.93 17.26 2.97
C PHE A 167 5.11 16.41 1.98
N ARG A 168 3.81 16.69 1.83
CA ARG A 168 2.91 15.98 0.89
C ARG A 168 2.91 14.46 1.10
N PRO A 169 2.60 14.00 2.31
CA PRO A 169 2.68 12.61 2.68
C PRO A 169 1.74 11.72 1.88
N VAL A 170 2.18 10.50 1.57
CA VAL A 170 1.36 9.46 0.94
C VAL A 170 1.51 8.16 1.72
N THR A 171 0.40 7.51 2.05
CA THR A 171 0.38 6.20 2.72
C THR A 171 -0.41 5.23 1.85
N VAL A 172 0.12 4.03 1.64
CA VAL A 172 -0.54 2.97 0.89
C VAL A 172 -0.51 1.68 1.70
N GLU A 173 -1.63 0.95 1.72
CA GLU A 173 -1.73 -0.40 2.27
C GLU A 173 -2.02 -1.38 1.13
N ALA A 174 -1.47 -2.59 1.22
CA ALA A 174 -1.87 -3.69 0.36
C ALA A 174 -1.94 -5.01 1.11
N ARG A 175 -2.81 -5.91 0.63
CA ARG A 175 -3.01 -7.26 1.14
C ARG A 175 -3.06 -8.25 0.00
N ALA A 176 -2.34 -9.37 0.14
CA ALA A 176 -2.42 -10.50 -0.77
C ALA A 176 -3.20 -11.63 -0.10
N PHE A 177 -4.17 -12.19 -0.82
CA PHE A 177 -5.04 -13.26 -0.35
C PHE A 177 -4.78 -14.51 -1.18
N GLU A 178 -4.60 -15.65 -0.51
CA GLU A 178 -4.60 -16.94 -1.20
C GLU A 178 -6.02 -17.33 -1.58
N THR A 179 -6.24 -17.71 -2.84
CA THR A 179 -7.59 -17.94 -3.38
C THR A 179 -8.19 -19.29 -3.03
N THR A 180 -7.41 -20.22 -2.46
CA THR A 180 -7.91 -21.54 -2.05
C THR A 180 -8.76 -21.44 -0.78
N GLN A 181 -8.27 -20.72 0.23
CA GLN A 181 -8.92 -20.63 1.54
C GLN A 181 -9.45 -19.22 1.84
N GLY A 182 -8.97 -18.21 1.11
CA GLY A 182 -9.37 -16.81 1.30
C GLY A 182 -8.60 -16.08 2.40
N TYR A 183 -7.54 -16.66 2.95
CA TYR A 183 -6.75 -16.04 4.01
C TYR A 183 -5.77 -14.99 3.45
N PRO A 184 -5.58 -13.85 4.15
CA PRO A 184 -4.48 -12.95 3.85
C PRO A 184 -3.15 -13.65 4.16
N VAL A 185 -2.30 -13.78 3.16
CA VAL A 185 -0.96 -14.40 3.27
C VAL A 185 0.16 -13.37 3.35
N TRP A 186 -0.15 -12.12 3.03
CA TRP A 186 0.75 -10.99 3.18
C TRP A 186 -0.06 -9.70 3.34
N GLN A 187 0.44 -8.79 4.17
CA GLN A 187 -0.09 -7.45 4.36
C GLN A 187 1.06 -6.51 4.68
N SER A 188 1.09 -5.35 4.04
CA SER A 188 2.02 -4.28 4.39
C SER A 188 1.36 -2.92 4.23
N MET A 189 1.90 -1.94 4.96
CA MET A 189 1.55 -0.54 4.87
C MET A 189 2.85 0.26 4.77
N GLU A 190 2.93 1.14 3.78
CA GLU A 190 4.12 1.94 3.50
C GLU A 190 3.75 3.41 3.37
N GLY A 191 4.61 4.27 3.91
CA GLY A 191 4.43 5.72 3.91
C GLY A 191 5.65 6.43 3.31
N ALA A 192 5.39 7.52 2.59
CA ALA A 192 6.44 8.41 2.09
C ALA A 192 6.09 9.86 2.39
N PHE A 193 6.98 10.53 3.12
CA PHE A 193 6.73 11.87 3.66
C PHE A 193 7.57 12.95 2.99
N TYR A 194 8.75 12.64 2.45
CA TYR A 194 9.59 13.61 1.74
C TYR A 194 10.73 12.96 0.95
N ALA A 195 10.52 12.72 -0.34
CA ALA A 195 11.54 12.11 -1.21
C ALA A 195 12.49 13.16 -1.84
N ARG A 196 13.24 13.90 -1.01
CA ARG A 196 14.12 15.02 -1.47
C ARG A 196 15.08 14.64 -2.59
N SER A 197 15.68 13.45 -2.53
CA SER A 197 16.65 13.00 -3.55
C SER A 197 15.99 12.71 -4.90
N ALA A 198 14.76 12.20 -4.90
CA ALA A 198 13.99 11.98 -6.13
C ALA A 198 13.49 13.32 -6.71
N LEU A 199 13.05 14.26 -5.86
CA LEU A 199 12.65 15.61 -6.29
C LEU A 199 13.78 16.36 -7.01
N LYS A 200 15.04 16.16 -6.61
CA LYS A 200 16.20 16.80 -7.28
C LYS A 200 16.37 16.38 -8.74
N GLN A 201 15.81 15.23 -9.15
CA GLN A 201 15.88 14.75 -10.52
C GLN A 201 14.92 15.51 -11.46
N LEU A 202 13.91 16.18 -10.91
CA LEU A 202 12.99 17.01 -11.69
C LEU A 202 13.61 18.38 -12.02
N PRO A 203 13.15 19.03 -13.12
CA PRO A 203 13.41 20.44 -13.37
C PRO A 203 12.98 21.30 -12.18
N GLU A 204 13.71 22.39 -11.91
CA GLU A 204 13.47 23.25 -10.74
C GLU A 204 12.03 23.78 -10.67
N SER A 205 11.43 24.10 -11.83
CA SER A 205 10.04 24.54 -11.96
C SER A 205 9.00 23.51 -11.50
N GLU A 206 9.35 22.22 -11.48
CA GLU A 206 8.46 21.12 -11.11
C GLU A 206 8.65 20.69 -9.64
N ARG A 207 9.83 20.94 -9.05
CA ARG A 207 10.15 20.44 -7.69
C ARG A 207 9.22 20.98 -6.61
N GLY A 208 8.74 22.21 -6.80
CA GLY A 208 7.81 22.88 -5.87
C GLY A 208 6.35 22.50 -6.07
N LYS A 209 6.01 21.87 -7.20
CA LYS A 209 4.61 21.57 -7.54
C LYS A 209 4.08 20.43 -6.69
N LYS A 210 2.84 20.61 -6.21
CA LYS A 210 2.18 19.69 -5.30
C LYS A 210 2.00 18.31 -5.93
N GLU A 211 1.50 18.29 -7.15
CA GLU A 211 1.25 17.08 -7.94
C GLU A 211 2.53 16.27 -8.17
N SER A 212 3.67 16.93 -8.38
CA SER A 212 4.97 16.29 -8.57
C SER A 212 5.46 15.65 -7.26
N GLN A 213 5.33 16.34 -6.13
CA GLN A 213 5.71 15.82 -4.82
C GLN A 213 4.85 14.62 -4.41
N LEU A 214 3.53 14.72 -4.59
CA LEU A 214 2.58 13.65 -4.30
C LEU A 214 2.86 12.41 -5.14
N ARG A 215 3.10 12.58 -6.45
CA ARG A 215 3.40 11.46 -7.36
C ARG A 215 4.70 10.75 -6.99
N ILE A 216 5.75 11.51 -6.64
CA ILE A 216 7.02 10.92 -6.21
C ILE A 216 6.86 10.17 -4.89
N ASN A 217 6.15 10.74 -3.91
CA ASN A 217 5.93 10.09 -2.63
C ASN A 217 5.06 8.82 -2.81
N LEU A 218 4.02 8.86 -3.64
CA LEU A 218 3.26 7.67 -4.00
C LEU A 218 4.15 6.59 -4.63
N GLY A 219 4.99 6.95 -5.59
CA GLY A 219 5.93 6.02 -6.21
C GLY A 219 6.85 5.35 -5.19
N ARG A 220 7.37 6.11 -4.22
CA ARG A 220 8.19 5.59 -3.11
C ARG A 220 7.43 4.63 -2.20
N ALA A 221 6.20 4.97 -1.80
CA ALA A 221 5.39 4.08 -0.97
C ALA A 221 5.08 2.77 -1.70
N ILE A 222 4.76 2.86 -2.99
CA ILE A 222 4.50 1.69 -3.85
C ILE A 222 5.76 0.82 -4.05
N GLU A 223 6.93 1.44 -4.21
CA GLU A 223 8.21 0.72 -4.26
C GLU A 223 8.46 -0.08 -2.97
N GLY A 224 8.27 0.55 -1.80
CA GLY A 224 8.38 -0.14 -0.51
C GLY A 224 7.43 -1.33 -0.39
N LEU A 225 6.18 -1.18 -0.85
CA LEU A 225 5.19 -2.27 -0.82
C LEU A 225 5.62 -3.43 -1.71
N ALA A 226 6.11 -3.12 -2.92
CA ALA A 226 6.56 -4.12 -3.87
C ALA A 226 7.81 -4.85 -3.36
N ASP A 227 8.73 -4.13 -2.74
CA ASP A 227 9.95 -4.71 -2.15
C ASP A 227 9.61 -5.62 -0.96
N SER A 228 8.66 -5.20 -0.11
CA SER A 228 8.15 -6.03 1.00
C SER A 228 7.52 -7.33 0.49
N LEU A 229 6.63 -7.26 -0.51
CA LEU A 229 6.04 -8.46 -1.11
C LEU A 229 7.07 -9.34 -1.82
N ASN A 230 8.07 -8.74 -2.46
CA ASN A 230 9.18 -9.47 -3.08
C ASN A 230 10.07 -10.17 -2.04
N ALA A 231 10.20 -9.64 -0.82
CA ALA A 231 10.96 -10.28 0.24
C ALA A 231 10.25 -11.52 0.82
N GLU A 232 8.92 -11.58 0.68
CA GLU A 232 8.08 -12.64 1.23
C GLU A 232 8.38 -14.02 0.61
N ARG A 233 8.25 -15.07 1.43
CA ARG A 233 8.48 -16.46 1.00
C ARG A 233 7.16 -17.23 0.98
N PHE A 234 6.49 -17.22 -0.16
CA PHE A 234 5.29 -18.02 -0.36
C PHE A 234 5.62 -19.50 -0.44
N THR A 235 5.06 -20.29 0.47
CA THR A 235 5.13 -21.76 0.39
C THR A 235 3.91 -22.22 -0.40
N LEU A 236 4.11 -22.65 -1.64
CA LEU A 236 3.03 -23.24 -2.43
C LEU A 236 2.66 -24.60 -1.80
N LEU A 237 1.45 -24.71 -1.25
CA LEU A 237 0.91 -26.02 -0.89
C LEU A 237 0.65 -26.79 -2.20
N PRO A 238 1.15 -28.04 -2.34
CA PRO A 238 1.00 -28.79 -3.58
C PRO A 238 -0.49 -29.03 -3.87
N SER A 239 -0.92 -28.53 -5.02
CA SER A 239 -2.26 -28.74 -5.57
C SER A 239 -2.40 -30.17 -6.10
N GLY A 240 -2.71 -31.13 -5.22
CA GLY A 240 -2.80 -32.52 -5.68
C GLY A 240 -3.11 -33.62 -4.66
N ALA A 241 -4.00 -33.43 -3.69
CA ALA A 241 -4.71 -34.57 -3.12
C ALA A 241 -6.01 -34.78 -3.91
N ARG A 242 -5.88 -35.36 -5.13
CA ARG A 242 -7.06 -35.88 -5.84
C ARG A 242 -7.64 -37.02 -4.99
N GLN A 243 -8.89 -36.84 -4.57
CA GLN A 243 -9.75 -37.93 -4.14
C GLN A 243 -9.72 -39.05 -5.19
N GLY A 244 -9.54 -40.29 -4.74
CA GLY A 244 -9.78 -41.46 -5.57
C GLY A 244 -8.89 -42.65 -5.27
N GLN A 245 -8.94 -43.20 -4.05
CA GLN A 245 -8.92 -44.66 -3.88
C GLN A 245 -9.54 -45.05 -2.55
N THR A 246 -10.85 -45.27 -2.60
CA THR A 246 -11.59 -46.03 -1.59
C THR A 246 -11.27 -47.52 -1.82
N ILE A 247 -10.53 -48.09 -0.86
CA ILE A 247 -10.59 -49.46 -0.32
C ILE A 247 -10.41 -50.64 -1.29
N ASN A 248 -9.42 -51.50 -0.99
CA ASN A 248 -9.69 -52.93 -0.99
C ASN A 248 -9.11 -53.61 0.26
N HIS A 249 -10.01 -53.99 1.17
CA HIS A 249 -9.77 -54.91 2.27
C HIS A 249 -9.87 -56.35 1.72
N ARG A 250 -8.74 -57.01 1.48
CA ARG A 250 -8.52 -58.47 1.33
C ARG A 250 -7.06 -58.63 0.86
N SER A 251 -6.15 -59.34 1.52
CA SER A 251 -6.28 -60.52 2.35
C SER A 251 -5.13 -60.58 3.37
N LEU A 252 -5.48 -60.93 4.60
CA LEU A 252 -4.64 -61.75 5.48
C LEU A 252 -4.49 -63.14 4.85
N LEU A 253 -3.30 -63.74 5.03
CA LEU A 253 -2.93 -65.13 4.75
C LEU A 253 -2.66 -65.48 3.28
N GLU A 254 -1.39 -65.64 2.91
CA GLU A 254 -0.78 -66.95 2.62
C GLU A 254 0.72 -66.81 2.26
N LEU A 255 1.55 -67.48 3.07
CA LEU A 255 2.73 -68.30 2.73
C LEU A 255 3.82 -67.77 1.78
N GLY A 256 5.05 -67.70 2.33
CA GLY A 256 6.33 -67.57 1.63
C GLY A 256 7.46 -67.27 2.60
#